data_AF-A0A832HQ90-F1
#
_entry.id   AF-A0A832HQ90-F1
#
_cell.length_a   1.000
_cell.length_b   1.000
_cell.length_c   1.000
_cell.angle_alpha   90.00
_cell.angle_beta   90.00
_cell.angle_gamma   90.00
#
_symmetry.space_group_name_H-M   'P 1'
#
loop_
_entity.id
_entity.type
_entity.pdbx_description
1 polymer ?
#
loop_
_entity_poly.entity_id
_entity_poly.type
_entity_poly.pdbx_seq_one_letter_code
_entity_poly.pdbx_strand_id
1 'polypeptide(L)'
;MTKLFSLLAVGMFAMLGLAACGTLDPQIKQALANYEEVTYKGRIYVVGTAGAASKVKNGELPERSITKIGWGPNRETVIFEVDSEGNEFFRIEEFKRKYNRG
;
A
#
# COMPACT_ATOMS: atom_id res chain seq x y z
N MET A 1 10.90 -35.47 10.37
CA MET A 1 11.26 -34.22 9.68
C MET A 1 10.84 -33.06 10.56
N THR A 2 11.72 -32.65 11.47
CA THR A 2 11.50 -31.54 12.39
C THR A 2 12.85 -30.91 12.67
N LYS A 3 12.83 -29.58 12.86
CA LYS A 3 13.91 -28.68 13.29
C LYS A 3 14.64 -27.97 12.15
N LEU A 4 14.34 -26.67 11.97
CA LEU A 4 15.30 -25.60 12.26
C LEU A 4 14.59 -24.23 12.24
N PHE A 5 13.88 -23.87 13.32
CA PHE A 5 13.56 -22.46 13.58
C PHE A 5 14.76 -21.87 14.29
N SER A 6 15.63 -21.22 13.51
CA SER A 6 16.72 -20.40 14.01
C SER A 6 16.75 -19.13 13.18
N LEU A 7 16.26 -18.02 13.74
CA LEU A 7 16.98 -16.77 13.57
C LEU A 7 16.70 -15.85 14.75
N LEU A 8 17.80 -15.47 15.39
CA LEU A 8 17.94 -14.66 16.58
C LEU A 8 17.20 -13.32 16.48
N ALA A 9 16.65 -12.92 17.62
CA ALA A 9 16.49 -11.52 17.98
C ALA A 9 17.87 -10.83 18.01
N VAL A 10 18.09 -9.86 17.12
CA VAL A 10 19.06 -8.77 17.27
C VAL A 10 18.18 -7.54 17.47
N GLY A 11 18.12 -6.89 18.63
CA GLY A 11 19.27 -6.38 19.36
C GLY A 11 19.43 -4.89 19.00
N MET A 12 18.66 -4.05 19.67
CA MET A 12 18.93 -2.65 20.04
C MET A 12 19.91 -1.84 19.16
N PHE A 13 19.40 -0.90 18.37
CA PHE A 13 20.16 0.28 17.95
C PHE A 13 19.46 1.54 18.48
N ALA A 14 19.97 2.05 19.60
CA ALA A 14 19.61 3.35 20.11
C ALA A 14 20.37 4.45 19.35
N MET A 15 19.62 5.49 18.97
CA MET A 15 19.98 6.88 18.64
C MET A 15 21.40 7.22 18.15
N LEU A 16 21.49 7.86 16.98
CA LEU A 16 21.73 9.31 16.80
C LEU A 16 22.17 9.54 15.35
N GLY A 17 21.45 10.36 14.60
CA GLY A 17 21.83 10.70 13.23
C GLY A 17 20.80 11.57 12.54
N LEU A 18 20.81 12.86 12.85
CA LEU A 18 20.08 13.89 12.10
C LEU A 18 20.76 14.07 10.73
N ALA A 19 20.36 13.25 9.76
CA ALA A 19 20.62 13.46 8.34
C ALA A 19 19.32 13.16 7.57
N ALA A 20 18.34 14.05 7.69
CA ALA A 20 17.10 13.96 6.93
C ALA A 20 17.30 14.51 5.50
N CYS A 21 18.25 13.94 4.76
CA CYS A 21 18.12 13.84 3.31
C CYS A 21 17.95 12.35 3.03
N GLY A 22 16.84 11.80 3.54
CA GLY A 22 16.52 10.38 3.41
C GLY A 22 16.31 10.08 1.93
N THR A 23 17.24 9.34 1.34
CA THR A 23 16.96 8.63 0.10
C THR A 23 15.75 7.75 0.37
N LEU A 24 14.60 8.05 -0.26
CA LEU A 24 13.47 7.13 -0.23
C LEU A 24 14.00 5.76 -0.66
N ASP A 25 13.71 4.74 0.13
CA ASP A 25 13.98 3.37 -0.26
C ASP A 25 13.38 3.16 -1.67
N PRO A 26 14.15 2.60 -2.63
CA PRO A 26 13.70 2.39 -4.00
C PRO A 26 12.34 1.70 -4.11
N GLN A 27 12.02 0.80 -3.18
CA GLN A 27 10.72 0.13 -3.12
C GLN A 27 9.59 1.13 -2.83
N ILE A 28 9.80 2.06 -1.90
CA ILE A 28 8.87 3.14 -1.57
C ILE A 28 8.68 4.05 -2.77
N LYS A 29 9.79 4.44 -3.40
CA LYS A 29 9.76 5.30 -4.60
C LYS A 29 8.95 4.65 -5.72
N GLN A 30 9.12 3.35 -5.93
CA GLN A 30 8.39 2.60 -6.96
C GLN A 30 6.91 2.43 -6.60
N ALA A 31 6.60 2.10 -5.35
CA ALA A 31 5.23 1.98 -4.88
C ALA A 31 4.45 3.29 -5.04
N LEU A 32 5.08 4.43 -4.74
CA LEU A 32 4.50 5.76 -4.97
C LEU A 32 4.41 6.12 -6.45
N ALA A 33 5.42 5.77 -7.25
CA ALA A 33 5.41 6.03 -8.70
C ALA A 33 4.27 5.31 -9.42
N ASN A 34 3.83 4.16 -8.89
CA ASN A 34 2.76 3.37 -9.47
C ASN A 34 1.40 3.62 -8.80
N TYR A 35 1.24 4.66 -7.98
CA TYR A 35 -0.02 4.95 -7.32
C TYR A 35 -1.09 5.41 -8.35
N GLU A 36 -2.17 4.64 -8.50
CA GLU A 36 -3.34 5.02 -9.31
C GLU A 36 -4.63 4.83 -8.51
N GLU A 37 -5.53 5.81 -8.61
CA GLU A 37 -6.90 5.72 -8.08
C GLU A 37 -7.90 5.54 -9.22
N VAL A 38 -8.72 4.49 -9.14
CA VAL A 38 -9.79 4.21 -10.09
C VAL A 38 -11.12 4.20 -9.35
N THR A 39 -12.07 5.02 -9.79
CA THR A 39 -13.44 4.95 -9.28
C THR A 39 -14.29 4.04 -10.16
N TYR A 40 -14.88 3.01 -9.57
CA TYR A 40 -15.76 2.09 -10.27
C TYR A 40 -16.92 1.63 -9.37
N LYS A 41 -18.16 1.75 -9.87
CA LYS A 41 -19.40 1.38 -9.15
C LYS A 41 -19.49 1.97 -7.72
N GLY A 42 -19.15 3.25 -7.55
CA GLY A 42 -19.23 3.96 -6.25
C GLY A 42 -18.17 3.55 -5.23
N ARG A 43 -17.09 2.90 -5.68
CA ARG A 43 -15.95 2.50 -4.85
C ARG A 43 -14.67 3.07 -5.44
N ILE A 44 -13.71 3.37 -4.58
CA ILE A 44 -12.39 3.85 -4.96
C ILE A 44 -11.42 2.67 -4.86
N TYR A 45 -10.72 2.35 -5.94
CA TYR A 45 -9.67 1.35 -5.97
C TYR A 45 -8.33 2.06 -6.03
N VAL A 46 -7.43 1.74 -5.11
CA VAL A 46 -6.08 2.28 -5.05
C VAL A 46 -5.14 1.15 -5.45
N VAL A 47 -4.61 1.23 -6.66
CA VAL A 47 -3.84 0.16 -7.31
C VAL A 47 -2.45 0.65 -7.71
N GLY A 48 -1.55 -0.28 -8.01
CA GLY A 48 -0.25 0.05 -8.59
C GLY A 48 0.52 -1.10 -9.23
N THR A 49 -0.09 -2.28 -9.42
CA THR A 49 0.47 -3.27 -10.33
C THR A 49 0.07 -2.98 -11.78
N ALA A 50 0.92 -3.38 -12.72
CA ALA A 50 0.65 -3.18 -14.13
C ALA A 50 -0.67 -3.86 -14.54
N GLY A 51 -1.57 -3.08 -15.13
CA GLY A 51 -2.87 -3.58 -15.61
C GLY A 51 -3.96 -3.69 -14.55
N ALA A 52 -3.68 -3.50 -13.26
CA ALA A 52 -4.71 -3.55 -12.21
C ALA A 52 -5.81 -2.48 -12.43
N ALA A 53 -5.43 -1.28 -12.84
CA ALA A 53 -6.39 -0.23 -13.15
C ALA A 53 -7.33 -0.61 -14.32
N SER A 54 -6.79 -1.23 -15.37
CA SER A 54 -7.57 -1.72 -16.50
C SER A 54 -8.51 -2.86 -16.10
N LYS A 55 -8.03 -3.81 -15.28
CA LYS A 55 -8.86 -4.87 -14.68
C LYS A 55 -10.04 -4.27 -13.92
N VAL A 56 -9.79 -3.28 -13.05
CA VAL A 56 -10.85 -2.57 -12.30
C VAL A 56 -11.84 -1.88 -13.23
N LYS A 57 -11.37 -1.20 -14.28
CA LYS A 57 -12.22 -0.53 -15.27
C LYS A 57 -13.11 -1.53 -16.02
N ASN A 58 -12.63 -2.76 -16.22
CA ASN A 58 -13.39 -3.87 -16.81
C ASN A 58 -14.34 -4.57 -15.82
N GLY A 59 -14.32 -4.17 -14.54
CA GLY A 59 -15.16 -4.75 -13.49
C GLY A 59 -14.56 -5.96 -12.77
N GLU A 60 -13.28 -6.24 -12.98
CA GLU A 60 -12.52 -7.22 -12.22
C GLU A 60 -11.96 -6.61 -10.93
N LEU A 61 -11.63 -7.46 -9.95
CA LEU A 61 -11.00 -7.04 -8.70
C LEU A 61 -9.48 -7.23 -8.79
N PRO A 62 -8.69 -6.42 -8.05
CA PRO A 62 -7.27 -6.72 -7.84
C PRO A 62 -7.10 -8.11 -7.23
N GLU A 63 -6.02 -8.79 -7.58
CA GLU A 63 -5.76 -10.19 -7.15
C GLU A 63 -5.72 -10.33 -5.64
N ARG A 64 -5.16 -9.33 -4.95
CA ARG A 64 -5.19 -9.20 -3.49
C ARG A 64 -5.54 -7.77 -3.12
N SER A 65 -6.41 -7.62 -2.14
CA SER A 65 -6.84 -6.29 -1.70
C SER A 65 -7.28 -6.23 -0.25
N ILE A 66 -7.16 -5.04 0.34
CA ILE A 66 -7.76 -4.68 1.63
C ILE A 66 -8.92 -3.72 1.38
N THR A 67 -10.09 -4.08 1.89
CA THR A 67 -11.30 -3.25 1.80
C THR A 67 -11.47 -2.41 3.06
N LYS A 68 -11.68 -1.11 2.89
CA LYS A 68 -11.95 -0.14 3.95
C LYS A 68 -13.27 0.58 3.67
N ILE A 69 -14.30 0.27 4.46
CA ILE A 69 -15.65 0.84 4.29
C ILE A 69 -15.72 2.23 4.92
N GLY A 70 -16.27 3.22 4.20
CA GLY A 70 -16.41 4.59 4.71
C GLY A 70 -15.10 5.38 4.73
N TRP A 71 -14.06 4.90 4.06
CA TRP A 71 -12.75 5.54 4.05
C TRP A 71 -12.60 6.62 2.98
N GLY A 72 -13.45 6.60 1.95
CA GLY A 72 -13.45 7.59 0.89
C GLY A 72 -13.87 8.99 1.38
N PRO A 73 -13.52 10.05 0.64
CA PRO A 73 -13.84 11.43 1.01
C PRO A 73 -15.35 11.69 1.16
N ASN A 74 -16.19 10.94 0.46
CA ASN A 74 -17.66 10.98 0.56
C ASN A 74 -18.22 9.73 1.26
N ARG A 75 -17.44 9.10 2.14
CA ARG A 75 -17.76 7.83 2.81
C ARG A 75 -17.90 6.64 1.87
N GLU A 76 -17.25 6.68 0.71
CA GLU A 76 -17.16 5.53 -0.19
C GLU A 76 -16.36 4.39 0.44
N THR A 77 -16.54 3.19 -0.12
CA THR A 77 -15.61 2.08 0.15
C THR A 77 -14.33 2.30 -0.65
N VAL A 78 -13.18 2.15 0.00
CA VAL A 78 -11.86 2.20 -0.63
C VAL A 78 -11.25 0.80 -0.60
N ILE A 79 -10.71 0.34 -1.72
CA ILE A 79 -10.09 -0.97 -1.89
C ILE A 79 -8.64 -0.75 -2.28
N PHE A 80 -7.71 -1.15 -1.41
CA PHE A 80 -6.28 -1.01 -1.63
C PHE A 80 -5.72 -2.31 -2.18
N GLU A 81 -4.99 -2.25 -3.29
CA GLU A 81 -4.25 -3.41 -3.79
C GLU A 81 -3.09 -3.77 -2.86
N VAL A 82 -2.96 -5.06 -2.58
CA VAL A 82 -1.82 -5.65 -1.88
C VAL A 82 -0.87 -6.20 -2.93
N ASP A 83 0.39 -5.74 -2.94
CA ASP A 83 1.39 -6.21 -3.88
C ASP A 83 1.82 -7.67 -3.62
N SER A 84 2.74 -8.20 -4.44
CA SER A 84 3.26 -9.59 -4.35
C SER A 84 3.89 -9.94 -3.00
N GLU A 85 4.40 -8.96 -2.27
CA GLU A 85 5.06 -9.13 -0.97
C GLU A 85 4.08 -9.02 0.19
N GLY A 86 2.82 -8.69 -0.08
CA GLY A 86 1.82 -8.51 0.96
C GLY A 86 1.74 -7.08 1.47
N ASN A 87 2.30 -6.10 0.74
CA ASN A 87 2.35 -4.71 1.18
C ASN A 87 1.28 -3.85 0.48
N GLU A 88 0.49 -3.17 1.29
CA GLU A 88 -0.46 -2.14 0.90
C GLU A 88 -0.17 -0.78 1.57
N PHE A 89 0.77 -0.77 2.52
CA PHE A 89 1.07 0.34 3.41
C PHE A 89 1.25 1.66 2.67
N PHE A 90 2.11 1.71 1.65
CA PHE A 90 2.37 2.95 0.91
C PHE A 90 1.13 3.49 0.19
N ARG A 91 0.25 2.62 -0.31
CA ARG A 91 -1.00 3.04 -0.95
C ARG A 91 -1.97 3.62 0.09
N ILE A 92 -2.04 3.01 1.27
CA ILE A 92 -2.87 3.52 2.37
C ILE A 92 -2.35 4.89 2.85
N GLU A 93 -1.04 5.00 3.11
CA GLU A 93 -0.44 6.24 3.62
C GLU A 93 -0.53 7.38 2.61
N GLU A 94 -0.29 7.10 1.33
CA GLU A 94 -0.44 8.11 0.28
C GLU A 94 -1.90 8.56 0.13
N PHE A 95 -2.86 7.63 0.21
CA PHE A 95 -4.28 7.96 0.20
C PHE A 95 -4.66 8.81 1.43
N LYS A 96 -4.18 8.45 2.62
CA LYS A 96 -4.38 9.23 3.84
C LYS A 96 -3.82 10.63 3.71
N ARG A 97 -2.59 10.77 3.21
CA ARG A 97 -1.91 12.05 2.97
C ARG A 97 -2.71 12.92 2.00
N LYS A 98 -3.16 12.35 0.89
CA LYS A 98 -3.93 13.07 -0.15
C LYS A 98 -5.28 13.56 0.34
N TYR A 99 -5.99 12.75 1.14
CA TYR A 99 -7.34 13.05 1.62
C TYR A 99 -7.41 13.52 3.08
N ASN A 100 -6.26 13.82 3.70
CA ASN A 100 -6.14 14.23 5.09
C ASN A 100 -6.90 13.30 6.06
N ARG A 101 -6.73 11.99 5.91
CA ARG A 101 -7.34 10.96 6.77
C ARG A 101 -6.35 10.55 7.86
N GLY A 102 -6.78 10.63 9.13
CA GLY A 102 -6.05 10.07 10.28
C GLY A 102 -6.15 8.54 10.34
#